data_AF-A0A2E4W726-F1
#
_entry.id   AF-A0A2E4W726-F1
#
_cell.length_a   1.000
_cell.length_b   1.000
_cell.length_c   1.000
_cell.angle_alpha   90.00
_cell.angle_beta   90.00
_cell.angle_gamma   90.00
#
_symmetry.space_group_name_H-M   'P 1'
#
loop_
_entity.id
_entity.type
_entity.pdbx_description
1 polymer ?
#
loop_
_entity_poly.entity_id
_entity_poly.type
_entity_poly.pdbx_seq_one_letter_code
_entity_poly.pdbx_strand_id
1 'polypeptide(L)'
;MNKIRQMLLDESKKQGAVELGDLFEGFDLSEDVKTQFSTVFESSVNKRAVELAESKINEIIEKADEYTEQQAKELKESMSSQLNDYLDYNADEYMKENQLAVENGIKVQLFDSLMENLKELFVEHNITVPDDKVDVVAELEEETAELSVTLDGLLKENKSKDAEIETLNRKIAISEKTKDLTESQRERVAELSESVPFNESFDSKLSSLVSFVESNDKDSDDEDDKKDKKDKKDDKDDKQMDEGLNYGNNNTKATNHNVSYVI
;
A
#
# COMPACT_ATOMS: atom_id res chain seq x y z
N MET A 1 -0.31 -23.18 -21.23
CA MET A 1 0.90 -23.04 -22.07
C MET A 1 0.75 -23.68 -23.47
N ASN A 2 0.43 -24.97 -23.63
CA ASN A 2 0.33 -25.61 -24.98
C ASN A 2 -0.61 -24.94 -26.00
N LYS A 3 -1.74 -24.39 -25.56
CA LYS A 3 -2.68 -23.68 -26.46
C LYS A 3 -2.14 -22.34 -26.96
N ILE A 4 -1.39 -21.63 -26.12
CA ILE A 4 -0.73 -20.37 -26.47
C ILE A 4 0.41 -20.63 -27.44
N ARG A 5 1.18 -21.71 -27.20
CA ARG A 5 2.21 -22.18 -28.13
C ARG A 5 1.68 -22.45 -29.53
N GLN A 6 0.59 -23.21 -29.64
CA GLN A 6 -0.04 -23.47 -30.94
C GLN A 6 -0.55 -22.19 -31.59
N MET A 7 -1.18 -21.30 -30.82
CA MET A 7 -1.69 -20.03 -31.35
C MET A 7 -0.58 -19.12 -31.90
N LEU A 8 0.57 -19.01 -31.22
CA LEU A 8 1.70 -18.20 -31.68
C LEU A 8 2.37 -18.79 -32.93
N LEU A 9 2.49 -20.13 -32.99
CA LEU A 9 3.01 -20.85 -34.16
C LEU A 9 2.06 -20.79 -35.37
N ASP A 10 0.75 -20.75 -35.12
CA ASP A 10 -0.25 -20.59 -36.19
C ASP A 10 -0.30 -19.14 -36.68
N GLU A 11 -0.07 -18.16 -35.80
CA GLU A 11 0.02 -16.74 -36.17
C GLU A 11 1.27 -16.46 -37.02
N SER A 12 2.42 -17.07 -36.71
CA SER A 12 3.66 -16.87 -37.49
C SER A 12 3.58 -17.43 -38.91
N LYS A 13 2.66 -18.36 -39.18
CA LYS A 13 2.41 -18.93 -40.50
C LYS A 13 1.51 -18.07 -41.39
N LYS A 14 0.88 -17.03 -40.86
CA LYS A 14 0.11 -16.08 -41.67
C LYS A 14 1.09 -15.21 -42.46
N GLN A 15 1.02 -15.33 -43.79
CA GLN A 15 1.94 -14.66 -44.70
C GLN A 15 1.67 -13.15 -44.78
N GLY A 16 2.72 -12.35 -44.80
CA GLY A 16 2.68 -10.95 -45.23
C GLY A 16 3.11 -10.85 -46.69
N ALA A 17 2.43 -10.02 -47.48
CA ALA A 17 2.83 -9.75 -48.85
C ALA A 17 4.17 -9.00 -48.86
N VAL A 18 5.13 -9.49 -49.64
CA VAL A 18 6.43 -8.82 -49.82
C VAL A 18 6.36 -7.94 -51.06
N GLU A 19 6.47 -6.62 -50.87
CA GLU A 19 6.53 -5.69 -52.01
C GLU A 19 7.93 -5.74 -52.65
N LEU A 20 7.98 -6.16 -53.91
CA LEU A 20 9.23 -6.36 -54.68
C LEU A 20 9.39 -5.37 -55.83
N GLY A 21 8.48 -4.38 -55.96
CA GLY A 21 8.42 -3.47 -57.11
C GLY A 21 9.74 -2.74 -57.37
N ASP A 22 10.34 -2.21 -56.32
CA ASP A 22 11.60 -1.44 -56.39
C ASP A 22 12.82 -2.32 -56.73
N LEU A 23 12.75 -3.64 -56.50
CA LEU A 23 13.86 -4.56 -56.73
C LEU A 23 14.09 -4.84 -58.23
N PHE A 24 13.07 -4.58 -59.06
CA PHE A 24 13.11 -4.78 -60.50
C PHE A 24 13.34 -3.50 -61.31
N GLU A 25 13.35 -2.32 -60.67
CA GLU A 25 13.67 -1.06 -61.33
C GLU A 25 15.11 -1.09 -61.87
N GLY A 26 15.25 -1.09 -63.20
CA GLY A 26 16.55 -1.14 -63.89
C GLY A 26 16.89 -2.47 -64.58
N PHE A 27 16.06 -3.50 -64.44
CA PHE A 27 16.20 -4.76 -65.18
C PHE A 27 15.07 -4.93 -66.22
N ASP A 28 15.43 -5.08 -67.50
CA ASP A 28 14.49 -5.34 -68.60
C ASP A 28 14.08 -6.83 -68.64
N LEU A 29 13.33 -7.25 -67.62
CA LEU A 29 12.82 -8.61 -67.47
C LEU A 29 11.41 -8.70 -68.05
N SER A 30 11.08 -9.83 -68.70
CA SER A 30 9.69 -10.09 -69.10
C SER A 30 8.79 -10.24 -67.87
N GLU A 31 7.52 -9.83 -68.00
CA GLU A 31 6.54 -9.89 -66.91
C GLU A 31 6.35 -11.31 -66.33
N ASP A 32 6.50 -12.34 -67.17
CA ASP A 32 6.48 -13.75 -66.73
C ASP A 32 7.65 -14.09 -65.80
N VAL A 33 8.86 -13.58 -66.07
CA VAL A 33 10.06 -13.84 -65.25
C VAL A 33 10.00 -13.08 -63.92
N LYS A 34 9.48 -11.85 -63.93
CA LYS A 34 9.23 -11.09 -62.68
C LYS A 34 8.23 -11.83 -61.80
N THR A 35 7.13 -12.32 -62.35
CA THR A 35 6.09 -13.05 -61.61
C THR A 35 6.62 -14.37 -61.01
N GLN A 36 7.41 -15.12 -61.78
CA GLN A 36 8.04 -16.36 -61.30
C GLN A 36 9.09 -16.10 -60.22
N PHE A 37 9.93 -15.08 -60.40
CA PHE A 37 10.93 -14.70 -59.41
C PHE A 37 10.28 -14.21 -58.11
N SER A 38 9.26 -13.35 -58.21
CA SER A 38 8.49 -12.89 -57.05
C SER A 38 7.88 -14.03 -56.29
N THR A 39 7.27 -15.01 -56.97
CA THR A 39 6.65 -16.17 -56.32
C THR A 39 7.69 -17.05 -55.60
N VAL A 40 8.84 -17.32 -56.23
CA VAL A 40 9.91 -18.13 -55.62
C VAL A 40 10.60 -17.37 -54.48
N PHE A 41 10.83 -16.08 -54.65
CA PHE A 41 11.44 -15.22 -53.64
C PHE A 41 10.53 -15.06 -52.43
N GLU A 42 9.25 -14.75 -52.64
CA GLU A 42 8.23 -14.66 -51.60
C GLU A 42 8.11 -15.99 -50.86
N SER A 43 8.06 -17.12 -51.56
CA SER A 43 8.04 -18.44 -50.92
C SER A 43 9.31 -18.71 -50.09
N SER A 44 10.49 -18.32 -50.57
CA SER A 44 11.76 -18.53 -49.87
C SER A 44 11.91 -17.60 -48.66
N VAL A 45 11.52 -16.33 -48.78
CA VAL A 45 11.53 -15.35 -47.69
C VAL A 45 10.51 -15.73 -46.63
N ASN A 46 9.29 -16.07 -47.02
CA ASN A 46 8.26 -16.53 -46.09
C ASN A 46 8.71 -17.79 -45.35
N LYS A 47 9.36 -18.74 -46.02
CA LYS A 47 9.91 -19.93 -45.34
C LYS A 47 10.96 -19.56 -44.29
N ARG A 48 11.91 -18.68 -44.62
CA ARG A 48 12.95 -18.24 -43.67
C ARG A 48 12.39 -17.39 -42.52
N ALA A 49 11.40 -16.55 -42.80
CA ALA A 49 10.72 -15.74 -41.80
C ALA A 49 9.95 -16.62 -40.80
N VAL A 50 9.22 -17.62 -41.31
CA VAL A 50 8.53 -18.62 -40.47
C VAL A 50 9.53 -19.39 -39.61
N GLU A 51 10.62 -19.93 -40.19
CA GLU A 51 11.66 -20.65 -39.43
C GLU A 51 12.28 -19.80 -38.30
N LEU A 52 12.57 -18.52 -38.57
CA LEU A 52 13.10 -17.60 -37.58
C LEU A 52 12.07 -17.27 -36.48
N ALA A 53 10.82 -17.02 -36.87
CA ALA A 53 9.74 -16.75 -35.95
C ALA A 53 9.47 -17.96 -35.04
N GLU A 54 9.41 -19.18 -35.58
CA GLU A 54 9.23 -20.41 -34.82
C GLU A 54 10.37 -20.61 -33.80
N SER A 55 11.61 -20.37 -34.19
CA SER A 55 12.77 -20.44 -33.29
C SER A 55 12.66 -19.44 -32.13
N LYS A 56 12.32 -18.18 -32.42
CA LYS A 56 12.18 -17.13 -31.40
C LYS A 56 10.98 -17.35 -30.49
N ILE A 57 9.86 -17.82 -31.03
CA ILE A 57 8.67 -18.20 -30.26
C ILE A 57 9.01 -19.32 -29.29
N ASN A 58 9.74 -20.35 -29.72
CA ASN A 58 10.16 -21.44 -28.84
C ASN A 58 11.06 -20.94 -27.71
N GLU A 59 12.04 -20.08 -28.00
CA GLU A 59 12.93 -19.49 -26.98
C GLU A 59 12.15 -18.65 -25.95
N ILE A 60 11.19 -17.85 -26.39
CA ILE A 60 10.34 -17.04 -25.51
C ILE A 60 9.47 -17.92 -24.63
N ILE A 61 8.88 -18.99 -25.19
CA ILE A 61 8.04 -19.90 -24.44
C ILE A 61 8.84 -20.65 -23.39
N GLU A 62 10.03 -21.14 -23.73
CA GLU A 62 10.91 -21.83 -22.78
C GLU A 62 11.27 -20.93 -21.59
N LYS A 63 11.69 -19.68 -21.86
CA LYS A 63 11.95 -18.70 -20.80
C LYS A 63 10.70 -18.35 -19.98
N ALA A 64 9.53 -18.28 -20.63
CA ALA A 64 8.28 -18.00 -19.94
C ALA A 64 7.85 -19.18 -19.04
N ASP A 65 8.03 -20.42 -19.49
CA ASP A 65 7.81 -21.63 -18.70
C ASP A 65 8.75 -21.65 -17.49
N GLU A 66 10.06 -21.43 -17.69
CA GLU A 66 11.06 -21.34 -16.61
C GLU A 66 10.72 -20.25 -15.59
N TYR A 67 10.39 -19.04 -16.07
CA TYR A 67 10.01 -17.92 -15.20
C TYR A 67 8.74 -18.24 -14.41
N THR A 68 7.73 -18.85 -15.05
CA THR A 68 6.48 -19.23 -14.39
C THR A 68 6.73 -20.29 -13.32
N GLU A 69 7.57 -21.28 -13.59
CA GLU A 69 7.93 -22.32 -12.61
C GLU A 69 8.70 -21.73 -11.43
N GLN A 70 9.65 -20.84 -11.68
CA GLN A 70 10.39 -20.14 -10.64
C GLN A 70 9.46 -19.30 -9.77
N GLN A 71 8.59 -18.48 -10.37
CA GLN A 71 7.62 -17.66 -9.63
C GLN A 71 6.63 -18.52 -8.84
N ALA A 72 6.16 -19.64 -9.41
CA ALA A 72 5.28 -20.56 -8.70
C ALA A 72 5.98 -21.20 -7.48
N LYS A 73 7.28 -21.51 -7.60
CA LYS A 73 8.08 -22.04 -6.51
C LYS A 73 8.31 -20.99 -5.41
N GLU A 74 8.74 -19.78 -5.78
CA GLU A 74 8.94 -18.66 -4.85
C GLU A 74 7.65 -18.32 -4.10
N LEU A 75 6.52 -18.26 -4.81
CA LEU A 75 5.21 -18.01 -4.20
C LEU A 75 4.83 -19.13 -3.23
N LYS A 76 5.04 -20.39 -3.60
CA LYS A 76 4.74 -21.54 -2.74
C LYS A 76 5.60 -21.53 -1.47
N GLU A 77 6.90 -21.26 -1.60
CA GLU A 77 7.81 -21.17 -0.46
C GLU A 77 7.45 -20.00 0.46
N SER A 78 7.16 -18.83 -0.11
CA SER A 78 6.72 -17.64 0.63
C SER A 78 5.41 -17.89 1.38
N MET A 79 4.39 -18.42 0.70
CA MET A 79 3.10 -18.75 1.33
C MET A 79 3.26 -19.82 2.42
N SER A 80 4.09 -20.83 2.19
CA SER A 80 4.33 -21.88 3.19
C SER A 80 5.02 -21.32 4.43
N SER A 81 5.98 -20.40 4.27
CA SER A 81 6.64 -19.74 5.40
C SER A 81 5.65 -18.88 6.18
N GLN A 82 4.91 -18.01 5.49
CA GLN A 82 3.92 -17.14 6.13
C GLN A 82 2.82 -17.93 6.85
N LEU A 83 2.37 -19.04 6.25
CA LEU A 83 1.37 -19.90 6.88
C LEU A 83 1.95 -20.59 8.12
N ASN A 84 3.19 -21.08 8.06
CA ASN A 84 3.83 -21.67 9.23
C ASN A 84 4.00 -20.64 10.35
N ASP A 85 4.48 -19.44 10.04
CA ASP A 85 4.65 -18.37 11.05
C ASP A 85 3.31 -17.99 11.69
N TYR A 86 2.25 -17.89 10.90
CA TYR A 86 0.89 -17.63 11.40
C TYR A 86 0.38 -18.80 12.26
N LEU A 87 0.55 -20.04 11.81
CA LEU A 87 0.11 -21.21 12.56
C LEU A 87 0.88 -21.38 13.87
N ASP A 88 2.19 -21.17 13.86
CA ASP A 88 3.04 -21.25 15.06
C ASP A 88 2.64 -20.15 16.06
N TYR A 89 2.43 -18.91 15.61
CA TYR A 89 1.95 -17.83 16.48
C TYR A 89 0.59 -18.17 17.11
N ASN A 90 -0.38 -18.63 16.32
CA ASN A 90 -1.70 -18.97 16.86
C ASN A 90 -1.65 -20.21 17.77
N ALA A 91 -0.79 -21.18 17.47
CA ALA A 91 -0.61 -22.35 18.31
C ALA A 91 0.00 -21.96 19.67
N ASP A 92 1.01 -21.08 19.66
CA ASP A 92 1.63 -20.56 20.87
C ASP A 92 0.67 -19.71 21.70
N GLU A 93 -0.15 -18.87 21.07
CA GLU A 93 -1.17 -18.10 21.78
C GLU A 93 -2.22 -19.06 22.37
N TYR A 94 -2.80 -19.94 21.56
CA TYR A 94 -3.78 -20.90 22.03
C TYR A 94 -3.27 -21.75 23.20
N MET A 95 -1.98 -22.11 23.20
CA MET A 95 -1.37 -22.82 24.33
C MET A 95 -1.28 -21.94 25.58
N LYS A 96 -0.91 -20.66 25.45
CA LYS A 96 -0.87 -19.69 26.56
C LYS A 96 -2.27 -19.42 27.13
N GLU A 97 -3.24 -19.13 26.28
CA GLU A 97 -4.65 -18.95 26.67
C GLU A 97 -5.20 -20.18 27.40
N ASN A 98 -4.95 -21.38 26.87
CA ASN A 98 -5.38 -22.61 27.54
C ASN A 98 -4.68 -22.84 28.87
N GLN A 99 -3.38 -22.56 28.95
CA GLN A 99 -2.66 -22.67 30.22
C GLN A 99 -3.27 -21.74 31.27
N LEU A 100 -3.57 -20.50 30.90
CA LEU A 100 -4.23 -19.54 31.79
C LEU A 100 -5.63 -20.02 32.21
N ALA A 101 -6.43 -20.52 31.27
CA ALA A 101 -7.77 -21.05 31.54
C ALA A 101 -7.72 -22.25 32.48
N VAL A 102 -6.77 -23.18 32.28
CA VAL A 102 -6.56 -24.34 33.16
C VAL A 102 -6.09 -23.89 34.55
N GLU A 103 -5.14 -22.97 34.64
CA GLU A 103 -4.65 -22.46 35.92
C GLU A 103 -5.76 -21.78 36.72
N ASN A 104 -6.54 -20.92 36.06
CA ASN A 104 -7.70 -20.26 36.68
C ASN A 104 -8.78 -21.28 37.07
N GLY A 105 -9.07 -22.26 36.21
CA GLY A 105 -10.00 -23.34 36.52
C GLY A 105 -9.57 -24.15 37.74
N ILE A 106 -8.29 -24.50 37.85
CA ILE A 106 -7.73 -25.19 39.02
C ILE A 106 -7.82 -24.30 40.26
N LYS A 107 -7.45 -23.02 40.16
CA LYS A 107 -7.54 -22.07 41.28
C LYS A 107 -8.98 -21.97 41.80
N VAL A 108 -9.96 -21.78 40.91
CA VAL A 108 -11.39 -21.72 41.28
C VAL A 108 -11.82 -23.01 41.95
N GLN A 109 -11.51 -24.18 41.38
CA GLN A 109 -11.84 -25.47 42.00
C GLN A 109 -11.21 -25.65 43.39
N LEU A 110 -9.98 -25.17 43.57
CA LEU A 110 -9.27 -25.27 44.84
C LEU A 110 -9.87 -24.31 45.89
N PHE A 111 -10.25 -23.11 45.47
CA PHE A 111 -10.99 -22.15 46.30
C PHE A 111 -12.38 -22.65 46.66
N ASP A 112 -13.13 -23.20 45.72
CA ASP A 112 -14.45 -23.78 45.96
C ASP A 112 -14.36 -24.94 46.96
N SER A 113 -13.40 -25.85 46.77
CA SER A 113 -13.18 -26.96 47.71
C SER A 113 -12.78 -26.46 49.11
N LEU A 114 -11.95 -25.43 49.20
CA LEU A 114 -11.59 -24.82 50.48
C LEU A 114 -12.81 -24.18 51.15
N MET A 115 -13.62 -23.43 50.39
CA MET A 115 -14.81 -22.76 50.88
C MET A 115 -15.91 -23.75 51.30
N GLU A 116 -16.06 -24.86 50.57
CA GLU A 116 -16.98 -25.93 50.92
C GLU A 116 -16.57 -26.60 52.24
N ASN A 117 -15.28 -26.93 52.41
CA ASN A 117 -14.75 -27.45 53.68
C ASN A 117 -14.86 -26.44 54.83
N LEU A 118 -14.62 -25.16 54.59
CA LEU A 118 -14.80 -24.10 55.58
C LEU A 118 -16.27 -23.97 55.99
N LYS A 119 -17.20 -24.04 55.04
CA LYS A 119 -18.63 -24.03 55.30
C LYS A 119 -19.04 -25.23 56.16
N GLU A 120 -18.57 -26.43 55.83
CA GLU A 120 -18.83 -27.63 56.62
C GLU A 120 -18.30 -27.49 58.06
N LEU A 121 -17.07 -26.98 58.23
CA LEU A 121 -16.49 -26.71 59.55
C LEU A 121 -17.26 -25.65 60.34
N PHE A 122 -17.71 -24.56 59.69
CA PHE A 122 -18.50 -23.52 60.35
C PHE A 122 -19.87 -24.04 60.79
N VAL A 123 -20.50 -24.90 59.98
CA VAL A 123 -21.76 -25.57 60.33
C VAL A 123 -21.55 -26.55 61.49
N GLU A 124 -20.51 -27.38 61.47
CA GLU A 124 -20.17 -28.30 62.57
C GLU A 124 -19.92 -27.57 63.90
N HIS A 125 -19.27 -26.41 63.85
CA HIS A 125 -18.96 -25.62 65.05
C HIS A 125 -20.02 -24.58 65.45
N ASN A 126 -21.19 -24.58 64.79
CA ASN A 126 -22.28 -23.61 65.02
C ASN A 126 -21.84 -22.13 64.91
N ILE A 127 -20.88 -21.84 64.03
CA ILE A 127 -20.47 -20.47 63.73
C ILE A 127 -21.41 -19.94 62.64
N THR A 128 -22.34 -19.06 63.03
CA THR A 128 -23.23 -18.39 62.08
C THR A 128 -22.43 -17.31 61.36
N VAL A 129 -22.19 -17.48 60.05
CA VAL A 129 -21.55 -16.46 59.22
C VAL A 129 -22.54 -15.30 59.05
N PRO A 130 -22.18 -14.05 59.39
CA PRO A 130 -23.05 -12.90 59.17
C PRO A 130 -23.33 -12.69 57.67
N ASP A 131 -24.61 -12.49 57.31
CA ASP A 131 -25.06 -12.28 55.93
C ASP A 131 -24.37 -11.11 55.20
N ASP A 132 -23.77 -10.16 55.94
CA ASP A 132 -22.99 -9.03 55.39
C ASP A 132 -21.82 -9.46 54.49
N LYS A 133 -21.36 -10.73 54.55
CA LYS A 133 -20.28 -11.26 53.68
C LYS A 133 -20.77 -11.69 52.29
N VAL A 134 -22.08 -11.89 52.10
CA VAL A 134 -22.68 -12.23 50.80
C VAL A 134 -22.73 -10.99 49.89
N ASP A 135 -22.82 -9.80 50.49
CA ASP A 135 -22.87 -8.51 49.77
C ASP A 135 -21.52 -8.16 49.10
N VAL A 136 -20.40 -8.58 49.70
CA VAL A 136 -19.05 -8.32 49.15
C VAL A 136 -18.80 -9.08 47.84
N VAL A 137 -19.46 -10.21 47.62
CA VAL A 137 -19.36 -10.95 46.35
C VAL A 137 -20.15 -10.22 45.26
N ALA A 138 -21.31 -9.67 45.58
CA ALA A 138 -22.08 -8.84 44.66
C ALA A 138 -21.33 -7.55 44.30
N GLU A 139 -20.68 -6.92 45.29
CA GLU A 139 -19.84 -5.72 45.09
C GLU A 139 -18.63 -6.02 44.17
N LEU A 140 -17.98 -7.18 44.33
CA LEU A 140 -16.90 -7.62 43.45
C LEU A 140 -17.39 -7.96 42.03
N GLU A 141 -18.58 -8.54 41.87
CA GLU A 141 -19.18 -8.77 40.55
C GLU A 141 -19.50 -7.45 39.84
N GLU A 142 -20.03 -6.47 40.57
CA GLU A 142 -20.31 -5.12 40.07
C GLU A 142 -19.01 -4.38 39.69
N GLU A 143 -17.97 -4.44 40.53
CA GLU A 143 -16.65 -3.86 40.23
C GLU A 143 -16.00 -4.54 39.01
N THR A 144 -16.14 -5.86 38.86
CA THR A 144 -15.60 -6.59 37.70
C THR A 144 -16.35 -6.22 36.41
N ALA A 145 -17.67 -6.02 36.49
CA ALA A 145 -18.47 -5.54 35.36
C ALA A 145 -18.09 -4.12 34.96
N GLU A 146 -17.90 -3.20 35.92
CA GLU A 146 -17.40 -1.85 35.66
C GLU A 146 -15.98 -1.87 35.05
N LEU A 147 -15.08 -2.73 35.56
CA LEU A 147 -13.73 -2.89 35.02
C LEU A 147 -13.77 -3.37 33.56
N SER A 148 -14.66 -4.29 33.21
CA SER A 148 -14.83 -4.75 31.83
C SER A 148 -15.28 -3.61 30.91
N VAL A 149 -16.25 -2.80 31.34
CA VAL A 149 -16.77 -1.67 30.55
C VAL A 149 -15.70 -0.60 30.35
N THR A 150 -14.92 -0.30 31.39
CA THR A 150 -13.80 0.66 31.29
C THR A 150 -12.68 0.14 30.39
N LEU A 151 -12.36 -1.15 30.46
CA LEU A 151 -11.38 -1.80 29.57
C LEU A 151 -11.81 -1.69 28.10
N ASP A 152 -13.07 -1.98 27.79
CA ASP A 152 -13.63 -1.85 26.44
C ASP A 152 -13.59 -0.40 25.96
N GLY A 153 -13.87 0.56 26.85
CA GLY A 153 -13.75 1.99 26.58
C GLY A 153 -12.32 2.39 26.22
N LEU A 154 -11.34 1.97 27.03
CA LEU A 154 -9.92 2.22 26.79
C LEU A 154 -9.42 1.55 25.51
N LEU A 155 -9.87 0.33 25.22
CA LEU A 155 -9.51 -0.38 23.99
C LEU A 155 -10.05 0.34 22.75
N LYS A 156 -11.28 0.84 22.82
CA LYS A 156 -11.87 1.65 21.75
C LYS A 156 -11.13 2.97 21.58
N GLU A 157 -10.76 3.64 22.67
CA GLU A 157 -9.96 4.87 22.61
C GLU A 157 -8.59 4.60 22.00
N ASN A 158 -7.92 3.51 22.41
CA ASN A 158 -6.60 3.14 21.90
C ASN A 158 -6.65 2.87 20.38
N LYS A 159 -7.61 2.07 19.92
CA LYS A 159 -7.85 1.87 18.47
C LYS A 159 -8.13 3.18 17.72
N SER A 160 -8.85 4.11 18.34
CA SER A 160 -9.10 5.43 17.75
C SER A 160 -7.82 6.25 17.66
N LYS A 161 -6.97 6.22 18.69
CA LYS A 161 -5.67 6.91 18.68
C LYS A 161 -4.71 6.30 17.66
N ASP A 162 -4.68 4.97 17.52
CA ASP A 162 -3.87 4.28 16.51
C ASP A 162 -4.28 4.70 15.09
N ALA A 163 -5.59 4.74 14.82
CA ALA A 163 -6.09 5.25 13.54
C ALA A 163 -5.69 6.71 13.31
N GLU A 164 -5.76 7.56 14.33
CA GLU A 164 -5.33 8.96 14.24
C GLU A 164 -3.82 9.06 13.95
N ILE A 165 -2.98 8.29 14.65
CA ILE A 165 -1.53 8.20 14.42
C ILE A 165 -1.24 7.75 12.99
N GLU A 166 -1.94 6.75 12.47
CA GLU A 166 -1.79 6.28 11.09
C GLU A 166 -2.10 7.41 10.10
N THR A 167 -3.21 8.15 10.30
CA THR A 167 -3.56 9.27 9.43
C THR A 167 -2.55 10.42 9.49
N LEU A 168 -2.01 10.71 10.68
CA LEU A 168 -0.99 11.75 10.87
C LEU A 168 0.32 11.35 10.20
N ASN A 169 0.79 10.13 10.41
CA ASN A 169 2.02 9.61 9.79
C ASN A 169 1.90 9.60 8.26
N ARG A 170 0.75 9.18 7.73
CA ARG A 170 0.44 9.28 6.30
C ARG A 170 0.54 10.72 5.78
N LYS A 171 -0.07 11.68 6.48
CA LYS A 171 -0.01 13.11 6.10
C LYS A 171 1.42 13.64 6.15
N ILE A 172 2.20 13.25 7.15
CA ILE A 172 3.61 13.64 7.26
C ILE A 172 4.42 13.06 6.09
N ALA A 173 4.29 11.77 5.80
CA ALA A 173 5.00 11.12 4.69
C ALA A 173 4.66 11.76 3.32
N ILE A 174 3.37 12.01 3.05
CA ILE A 174 2.94 12.74 1.84
C ILE A 174 3.51 14.14 1.82
N SER A 175 3.41 14.89 2.92
CA SER A 175 3.95 16.25 3.01
C SER A 175 5.46 16.28 2.76
N GLU A 176 6.22 15.36 3.35
CA GLU A 176 7.67 15.25 3.18
C GLU A 176 8.11 14.91 1.77
N LYS A 177 7.44 13.94 1.13
CA LYS A 177 7.78 13.50 -0.23
C LYS A 177 7.31 14.45 -1.32
N THR A 178 6.41 15.37 -0.99
CA THR A 178 5.85 16.33 -1.95
C THR A 178 6.35 17.77 -1.71
N LYS A 179 7.31 18.02 -0.80
CA LYS A 179 7.81 19.39 -0.50
C LYS A 179 8.33 20.12 -1.73
N ASP A 180 9.02 19.40 -2.61
CA ASP A 180 9.69 19.97 -3.78
C ASP A 180 8.78 20.05 -5.02
N LEU A 181 7.52 19.64 -4.91
CA LEU A 181 6.52 19.68 -5.97
C LEU A 181 5.75 21.01 -6.02
N THR A 182 5.24 21.34 -7.21
CA THR A 182 4.28 22.45 -7.39
C THR A 182 2.93 22.11 -6.77
N GLU A 183 2.10 23.13 -6.51
CA GLU A 183 0.79 22.95 -5.86
C GLU A 183 -0.14 22.01 -6.65
N SER A 184 -0.13 22.11 -7.99
CA SER A 184 -0.90 21.22 -8.89
C SER A 184 -0.40 19.77 -8.85
N GLN A 185 0.91 19.57 -8.76
CA GLN A 185 1.53 18.23 -8.63
C GLN A 185 1.24 17.61 -7.27
N ARG A 186 1.26 18.42 -6.20
CA ARG A 186 0.90 17.98 -4.83
C ARG A 186 -0.52 17.46 -4.76
N GLU A 187 -1.47 18.19 -5.34
CA GLU A 187 -2.88 17.81 -5.33
C GLU A 187 -3.11 16.48 -6.08
N ARG A 188 -2.42 16.29 -7.21
CA ARG A 188 -2.50 15.05 -8.00
C ARG A 188 -1.85 13.86 -7.31
N VAL A 189 -0.73 14.05 -6.63
CA VAL A 189 -0.11 13.00 -5.78
C VAL A 189 -1.00 12.69 -4.58
N ALA A 190 -1.62 13.69 -3.96
CA ALA A 190 -2.54 13.50 -2.84
C ALA A 190 -3.74 12.63 -3.26
N GLU A 191 -4.41 12.97 -4.35
CA GLU A 191 -5.55 12.22 -4.89
C GLU A 191 -5.18 10.76 -5.22
N LEU A 192 -4.02 10.54 -5.84
CA LEU A 192 -3.54 9.18 -6.14
C LEU A 192 -3.16 8.41 -4.88
N SER A 193 -2.61 9.09 -3.87
CA SER A 193 -2.17 8.49 -2.60
C SER A 193 -3.31 8.10 -1.65
N GLU A 194 -4.51 8.68 -1.81
CA GLU A 194 -5.70 8.30 -1.04
C GLU A 194 -6.11 6.85 -1.31
N SER A 195 -5.88 6.35 -2.52
CA SER A 195 -6.16 4.96 -2.90
C SER A 195 -5.15 3.94 -2.37
N VAL A 196 -4.01 4.40 -1.83
CA VAL A 196 -2.92 3.52 -1.38
C VAL A 196 -3.06 3.19 0.11
N PRO A 197 -3.11 1.92 0.52
CA PRO A 197 -3.11 1.55 1.94
C PRO A 197 -1.77 1.89 2.60
N PHE A 198 -1.81 2.37 3.84
CA PHE A 198 -0.60 2.72 4.60
C PHE A 198 -0.01 1.42 5.16
N ASN A 199 1.15 1.03 4.65
CA ASN A 199 1.90 -0.15 5.05
C ASN A 199 3.40 0.10 4.83
N GLU A 200 4.25 -0.89 5.10
CA GLU A 200 5.70 -0.76 4.92
C GLU A 200 6.13 -0.41 3.47
N SER A 201 5.28 -0.70 2.48
CA SER A 201 5.50 -0.33 1.08
C SER A 201 4.90 1.02 0.70
N PHE A 202 4.32 1.77 1.64
CA PHE A 202 3.69 3.07 1.37
C PHE A 202 4.73 4.07 0.87
N ASP A 203 5.91 4.14 1.50
CA ASP A 203 6.98 5.07 1.11
C ASP A 203 7.52 4.80 -0.29
N SER A 204 7.68 3.53 -0.68
CA SER A 204 8.18 3.16 -2.01
C SER A 204 7.14 3.42 -3.10
N LYS A 205 5.86 3.14 -2.82
CA LYS A 205 4.74 3.46 -3.71
C LYS A 205 4.52 4.96 -3.85
N LEU A 206 4.59 5.70 -2.75
CA LEU A 206 4.48 7.16 -2.74
C LEU A 206 5.63 7.80 -3.53
N SER A 207 6.86 7.32 -3.34
CA SER A 207 8.02 7.80 -4.13
C SER A 207 7.86 7.49 -5.63
N SER A 208 7.27 6.34 -5.97
CA SER A 208 6.96 5.99 -7.37
C SER A 208 5.89 6.90 -7.97
N LEU A 209 4.82 7.20 -7.21
CA LEU A 209 3.77 8.13 -7.63
C LEU A 209 4.30 9.56 -7.82
N VAL A 210 5.18 10.02 -6.92
CA VAL A 210 5.85 11.31 -7.06
C VAL A 210 6.67 11.37 -8.34
N SER A 211 7.51 10.35 -8.60
CA SER A 211 8.31 10.30 -9.84
C SER A 211 7.45 10.24 -11.10
N PHE A 212 6.31 9.53 -11.05
CA PHE A 212 5.38 9.45 -12.17
C PHE A 212 4.76 10.81 -12.50
N VAL A 213 4.32 11.56 -11.49
CA VAL A 213 3.75 12.90 -11.67
C VAL A 213 4.81 13.89 -12.15
N GLU A 214 6.04 13.82 -11.63
CA GLU A 214 7.17 14.65 -12.11
C GLU A 214 7.59 14.37 -13.56
N SER A 215 7.49 13.12 -14.02
CA SER A 215 7.79 12.76 -15.40
C SER A 215 6.69 13.19 -16.36
N ASN A 216 5.42 13.13 -15.93
CA ASN A 216 4.28 13.42 -16.79
C ASN A 216 4.13 14.92 -17.12
N ASP A 217 4.60 15.81 -16.24
CA ASP A 217 4.59 17.27 -16.49
C ASP A 217 5.82 17.75 -17.31
N LYS A 218 6.90 16.96 -17.37
CA LYS A 218 8.08 17.31 -18.20
C LYS A 218 7.84 17.10 -19.70
N ASP A 219 6.82 16.34 -20.09
CA ASP A 219 6.43 16.13 -21.49
C ASP A 219 5.45 17.22 -22.00
N SER A 220 4.99 18.15 -21.15
CA SER A 220 4.05 19.22 -21.54
C SER A 220 4.64 20.62 -21.74
N ASP A 221 5.94 20.83 -21.49
CA ASP A 221 6.56 22.18 -21.51
C ASP A 221 7.31 22.54 -22.82
N ASP A 222 7.33 21.68 -23.86
CA ASP A 222 8.16 21.92 -25.06
C ASP A 222 7.50 22.71 -26.20
N GLU A 223 6.25 23.17 -26.07
CA GLU A 223 5.61 24.03 -27.08
C GLU A 223 4.85 25.19 -26.44
N ASP A 224 5.55 26.24 -25.98
CA ASP A 224 5.19 27.64 -26.24
C ASP A 224 6.07 28.60 -25.43
N ASP A 225 7.24 28.98 -25.98
CA ASP A 225 7.77 30.32 -25.67
C ASP A 225 8.70 30.87 -26.77
N LYS A 226 8.08 31.37 -27.85
CA LYS A 226 8.71 32.31 -28.79
C LYS A 226 7.79 33.48 -29.07
N LYS A 227 7.91 34.52 -28.24
CA LYS A 227 7.74 35.99 -28.48
C LYS A 227 7.43 36.60 -27.10
N ASP A 228 8.17 37.54 -26.54
CA ASP A 228 8.81 38.71 -27.12
C ASP A 228 9.95 39.17 -26.20
N LYS A 229 11.16 39.33 -26.75
CA LYS A 229 12.18 40.22 -26.20
C LYS A 229 12.18 41.50 -27.01
N LYS A 230 11.65 42.58 -26.45
CA LYS A 230 12.10 43.94 -26.78
C LYS A 230 12.18 44.82 -25.54
N ASP A 231 13.42 45.22 -25.29
CA ASP A 231 13.84 46.54 -24.84
C ASP A 231 13.33 47.04 -23.48
N LYS A 232 14.23 46.98 -22.48
CA LYS A 232 14.86 48.22 -22.01
C LYS A 232 16.11 47.96 -21.17
N LYS A 233 17.14 48.69 -21.55
CA LYS A 233 18.45 48.83 -20.92
C LYS A 233 18.43 50.05 -20.00
N ASP A 234 19.34 49.99 -19.04
CA ASP A 234 20.06 51.09 -18.39
C ASP A 234 19.38 51.85 -17.23
N ASP A 235 20.02 51.64 -16.08
CA ASP A 235 20.64 52.64 -15.21
C ASP A 235 20.13 52.82 -13.77
N LYS A 236 21.15 52.75 -12.91
CA LYS A 236 21.17 52.85 -11.47
C LYS A 236 21.23 54.32 -11.01
N ASP A 237 20.88 54.45 -9.74
CA ASP A 237 21.37 55.39 -8.73
C ASP A 237 20.62 56.72 -8.48
N ASP A 238 20.25 56.81 -7.20
CA ASP A 238 20.34 57.96 -6.29
C ASP A 238 19.15 58.94 -6.16
N LYS A 239 18.43 58.86 -5.01
CA LYS A 239 18.54 59.85 -3.91
C LYS A 239 17.57 59.61 -2.73
N GLN A 240 18.09 59.96 -1.54
CA GLN A 240 17.52 59.98 -0.20
C GLN A 240 16.39 61.00 0.06
N MET A 241 15.82 60.86 1.28
CA MET A 241 15.13 61.82 2.17
C MET A 241 13.60 61.71 2.18
N ASP A 242 12.85 61.81 3.28
CA ASP A 242 13.03 61.83 4.73
C ASP A 242 11.59 61.89 5.34
N GLU A 243 11.47 61.66 6.64
CA GLU A 243 10.41 62.14 7.56
C GLU A 243 8.96 61.61 7.47
N GLY A 244 8.63 60.77 8.45
CA GLY A 244 7.71 61.17 9.53
C GLY A 244 6.20 61.02 9.29
N LEU A 245 5.56 60.13 10.07
CA LEU A 245 4.45 60.46 10.97
C LEU A 245 4.14 59.26 11.90
N ASN A 246 4.42 59.47 13.18
CA ASN A 246 3.93 58.72 14.34
C ASN A 246 2.43 58.99 14.55
N TYR A 247 1.67 58.03 15.08
CA TYR A 247 0.81 58.16 16.28
C TYR A 247 -0.13 56.94 16.40
N GLY A 248 -0.21 56.38 17.62
CA GLY A 248 -1.50 55.91 18.13
C GLY A 248 -1.61 54.45 18.58
N ASN A 249 -0.91 54.12 19.67
CA ASN A 249 -1.29 53.08 20.62
C ASN A 249 -2.78 53.18 21.02
N ASN A 250 -3.50 52.06 21.14
CA ASN A 250 -4.50 51.81 22.18
C ASN A 250 -4.86 50.31 22.29
N ASN A 251 -4.22 49.69 23.28
CA ASN A 251 -4.65 48.52 24.05
C ASN A 251 -6.16 48.54 24.41
N THR A 252 -6.86 47.41 24.32
CA THR A 252 -7.62 46.84 25.46
C THR A 252 -8.33 45.51 25.17
N LYS A 253 -8.15 44.61 26.15
CA LYS A 253 -9.02 43.54 26.67
C LYS A 253 -8.81 42.10 26.20
N ALA A 254 -8.01 41.43 27.02
CA ALA A 254 -8.12 40.04 27.41
C ALA A 254 -9.54 39.63 27.80
N THR A 255 -9.93 38.41 27.43
CA THR A 255 -10.80 37.56 28.25
C THR A 255 -10.27 36.12 28.21
N ASN A 256 -9.75 35.69 29.36
CA ASN A 256 -9.63 34.28 29.73
C ASN A 256 -11.05 33.70 29.87
N HIS A 257 -11.29 32.51 29.34
CA HIS A 257 -12.30 31.62 29.90
C HIS A 257 -11.68 30.24 30.15
N ASN A 258 -11.51 30.00 31.44
CA ASN A 258 -11.24 28.74 32.09
C ASN A 258 -12.52 27.89 32.03
N VAL A 259 -12.46 26.66 31.52
CA VAL A 259 -13.54 25.68 31.76
C VAL A 259 -12.90 24.47 32.43
N SER A 260 -13.23 24.38 33.72
CA SER A 260 -13.00 23.26 34.61
C SER A 260 -13.90 22.10 34.21
N TYR A 261 -13.38 20.87 34.25
CA TYR A 261 -14.20 19.67 34.39
C TYR A 261 -13.70 18.89 35.61
N VAL A 262 -14.54 18.86 36.63
CA VAL A 262 -14.50 17.93 37.76
C VAL A 262 -15.92 17.43 37.89
N ILE A 263 -16.15 16.18 37.48
CA ILE A 263 -16.60 15.00 38.23
C ILE A 263 -16.57 13.86 37.23
#